data_AF-A0A8D8BI57-F1
#
_entry.id   AF-A0A8D8BI57-F1
#
_cell.length_a   1.000
_cell.length_b   1.000
_cell.length_c   1.000
_cell.angle_alpha   90.00
_cell.angle_beta   90.00
_cell.angle_gamma   90.00
#
_symmetry.space_group_name_H-M   'P 1'
#
loop_
_entity.id
_entity.type
_entity.pdbx_description
1 polymer ?
#
loop_
_entity_poly.entity_id
_entity_poly.type
_entity_poly.pdbx_seq_one_letter_code
_entity_poly.pdbx_strand_id
1 'polypeptide(L)'
;MKRKHHYTSATNVAQIVSARNNGGNDPILFQNRLKSARPFIDMIELEAELKGHMGCVNCLEWSEDGRILASASDDFHVMLWDPFTHRQLYDLVTPHDGNIFSVKFIPKRNNSILVTGAGDCRTFVFDVNRGNDFPLRKCTCHGQRVKRLATVARHSTLFWSSAEDGKVFQHDLRTPHTCRADDAIVLINLRNHISDIPEVKCIALNPHRPEQIAIGANDCYARVYDRRMLSLMKLNTTGETVKPSELDGGDNIPRDGCVQYYCPGHLSRSKEPVYSIFQQKAITYLTFSPDGTELLVNMGSEQIYRFDLNRPREPMFLQLPKFTEHLNGTNGTTVKNGEKVKQKLPAEVEQMKKEGNANLEKEKYLQAIQQYTLAIRKAKEKDCSILYLNRATALMKRNW
;
A
#
# COMPACT_ATOMS: atom_id res chain seq x y z
N MET A 1 25.85 -16.02 -30.08
CA MET A 1 25.37 -17.05 -29.12
C MET A 1 25.49 -16.51 -27.71
N LYS A 2 24.36 -16.17 -27.07
CA LYS A 2 24.33 -15.66 -25.70
C LYS A 2 24.69 -16.80 -24.73
N ARG A 3 25.74 -16.65 -23.92
CA ARG A 3 25.97 -17.53 -22.77
C ARG A 3 24.89 -17.19 -21.74
N LYS A 4 23.79 -17.96 -21.73
CA LYS A 4 22.91 -18.03 -20.56
C LYS A 4 23.81 -18.41 -19.39
N HIS A 5 23.85 -17.59 -18.33
CA HIS A 5 24.37 -18.06 -17.07
C HIS A 5 23.39 -19.12 -16.57
N HIS A 6 23.67 -20.35 -16.96
CA HIS A 6 23.02 -21.52 -16.43
C HIS A 6 23.32 -21.55 -14.92
N TYR A 7 22.31 -21.25 -14.10
CA TYR A 7 22.34 -21.52 -12.66
C TYR A 7 22.25 -23.03 -12.40
N THR A 8 23.00 -23.85 -13.16
CA THR A 8 22.85 -25.31 -13.31
C THR A 8 23.13 -26.14 -12.06
N SER A 9 23.38 -25.52 -10.90
CA SER A 9 23.59 -26.25 -9.65
C SER A 9 22.82 -25.72 -8.45
N ALA A 10 22.06 -24.62 -8.57
CA ALA A 10 21.34 -24.06 -7.44
C ALA A 10 19.88 -24.55 -7.45
N THR A 11 19.57 -25.54 -6.61
CA THR A 11 18.22 -26.13 -6.43
C THR A 11 17.43 -25.45 -5.30
N ASN A 12 17.77 -24.20 -4.98
CA ASN A 12 17.26 -23.50 -3.81
C ASN A 12 17.21 -21.99 -4.04
N VAL A 13 16.02 -21.39 -4.02
CA VAL A 13 15.85 -19.96 -4.34
C VAL A 13 16.42 -19.07 -3.23
N ALA A 14 16.36 -19.50 -1.97
CA ALA A 14 16.91 -18.72 -0.86
C ALA A 14 18.43 -18.60 -0.99
N GLN A 15 19.11 -19.66 -1.45
CA GLN A 15 20.54 -19.61 -1.77
C GLN A 15 20.83 -18.71 -2.98
N ILE A 16 20.01 -18.76 -4.03
CA ILE A 16 20.16 -17.88 -5.20
C ILE A 16 20.01 -16.41 -4.79
N VAL A 17 18.99 -16.08 -3.99
CA VAL A 17 18.76 -14.72 -3.49
C VAL A 17 19.88 -14.27 -2.58
N SER A 18 20.35 -15.14 -1.67
CA SER A 18 21.49 -14.86 -0.80
C SER A 18 22.78 -14.65 -1.59
N ALA A 19 23.04 -15.43 -2.63
CA ALA A 19 24.20 -15.25 -3.51
C ALA A 19 24.13 -13.95 -4.33
N ARG A 20 22.93 -13.39 -4.52
CA ARG A 20 22.72 -12.08 -5.16
C ARG A 20 22.89 -10.91 -4.19
N ASN A 21 22.96 -11.14 -2.88
CA ASN A 21 23.29 -10.09 -1.92
C ASN A 21 24.76 -9.71 -2.08
N ASN A 22 25.00 -8.76 -2.97
CA ASN A 22 26.28 -8.08 -3.04
C ASN A 22 26.37 -7.17 -1.81
N GLY A 23 27.12 -7.58 -0.79
CA GLY A 23 27.45 -6.79 0.41
C GLY A 23 28.32 -5.55 0.10
N GLY A 24 28.12 -4.91 -1.04
CA GLY A 24 28.78 -3.68 -1.42
C GLY A 24 28.29 -2.53 -0.54
N ASN A 25 29.24 -1.80 0.04
CA ASN A 25 28.99 -0.72 1.00
C ASN A 25 28.26 0.50 0.41
N ASP A 26 28.01 0.56 -0.90
CA ASP A 26 27.39 1.72 -1.54
C ASP A 26 26.18 1.32 -2.41
N PRO A 27 24.96 1.34 -1.84
CA PRO A 27 23.73 1.05 -2.57
C PRO A 27 23.44 2.05 -3.70
N ILE A 28 24.01 3.25 -3.68
CA ILE A 28 23.80 4.27 -4.72
C ILE A 28 24.59 3.90 -5.98
N LEU A 29 25.85 3.47 -5.84
CA LEU A 29 26.64 2.98 -6.97
C LEU A 29 26.05 1.71 -7.58
N PHE A 30 25.52 0.81 -6.75
CA PHE A 30 24.82 -0.39 -7.20
C PHE A 30 23.52 -0.06 -7.96
N GLN A 31 22.68 0.81 -7.41
CA GLN A 31 21.46 1.27 -8.08
C GLN A 31 21.77 1.99 -9.40
N ASN A 32 22.76 2.89 -9.41
CA ASN A 32 23.12 3.64 -10.62
C ASN A 32 23.69 2.72 -11.71
N ARG A 33 24.38 1.64 -11.34
CA ARG A 33 24.85 0.60 -12.28
C ARG A 33 23.68 -0.17 -12.92
N LEU A 34 22.59 -0.41 -12.17
CA LEU A 34 21.48 -1.24 -12.61
C LEU A 34 20.29 -0.47 -13.19
N LYS A 35 20.19 0.85 -12.96
CA LYS A 35 19.15 1.74 -13.52
C LYS A 35 19.03 1.69 -15.05
N SER A 36 20.06 1.19 -15.74
CA SER A 36 20.12 1.10 -17.22
C SER A 36 20.51 -0.30 -17.72
N ALA A 37 20.61 -1.29 -16.82
CA ALA A 37 21.18 -2.58 -17.15
C ALA A 37 20.16 -3.46 -17.89
N ARG A 38 20.35 -3.62 -19.21
CA ARG A 38 19.77 -4.73 -19.99
C ARG A 38 19.84 -6.08 -19.25
N PRO A 39 20.91 -6.42 -18.50
CA PRO A 39 20.94 -7.63 -17.66
C PRO A 39 19.78 -7.79 -16.67
N PHE A 40 19.23 -6.71 -16.09
CA PHE A 40 18.08 -6.81 -15.18
C PHE A 40 16.79 -7.10 -15.95
N ILE A 41 16.62 -6.52 -17.14
CA ILE A 41 15.50 -6.80 -18.04
C ILE A 41 15.62 -8.22 -18.63
N ASP A 42 16.83 -8.66 -19.00
CA ASP A 42 17.13 -10.02 -19.46
C ASP A 42 16.94 -11.07 -18.34
N MET A 43 16.99 -10.68 -17.06
CA MET A 43 16.62 -11.54 -15.92
C MET A 43 15.08 -11.64 -15.73
N ILE A 44 14.30 -10.77 -16.36
CA ILE A 44 12.82 -10.77 -16.34
C ILE A 44 12.34 -11.30 -17.70
N GLU A 45 12.91 -12.42 -18.14
CA GLU A 45 12.39 -13.22 -19.26
C GLU A 45 11.56 -14.37 -18.70
N LEU A 46 10.51 -14.78 -19.41
CA LEU A 46 9.74 -15.98 -19.06
C LEU A 46 10.64 -17.21 -19.16
N GLU A 47 10.95 -17.84 -18.03
CA GLU A 47 11.76 -19.07 -17.98
C GLU A 47 10.95 -20.33 -18.28
N ALA A 48 9.78 -20.46 -17.64
CA ALA A 48 8.87 -21.60 -17.82
C ALA A 48 7.43 -21.23 -17.47
N GLU A 49 6.48 -21.97 -18.03
CA GLU A 49 5.06 -21.89 -17.71
C GLU A 49 4.64 -23.17 -16.98
N LEU A 50 4.20 -23.03 -15.72
CA LEU A 50 3.71 -24.16 -14.91
C LEU A 50 2.19 -24.29 -15.10
N LYS A 51 1.77 -25.29 -15.88
CA LYS A 51 0.36 -25.53 -16.21
C LYS A 51 -0.26 -26.51 -15.21
N GLY A 52 -1.40 -26.13 -14.62
CA GLY A 52 -2.16 -27.00 -13.72
C GLY A 52 -3.45 -26.34 -13.25
N HIS A 53 -3.36 -25.11 -12.74
CA HIS A 53 -4.53 -24.37 -12.27
C HIS A 53 -5.54 -24.07 -13.39
N MET A 54 -6.82 -24.14 -13.04
CA MET A 54 -7.97 -23.87 -13.92
C MET A 54 -8.64 -22.51 -13.61
N GLY A 55 -8.10 -21.77 -12.64
CA GLY A 55 -8.57 -20.45 -12.24
C GLY A 55 -7.42 -19.46 -12.04
N CYS A 56 -7.74 -18.22 -11.63
CA CYS A 56 -6.73 -17.22 -11.33
C CYS A 56 -5.87 -17.65 -10.15
N VAL A 57 -4.54 -17.57 -10.29
CA VAL A 57 -3.61 -17.77 -9.18
C VAL A 57 -3.52 -16.48 -8.36
N ASN A 58 -4.05 -16.48 -7.14
CA ASN A 58 -4.10 -15.29 -6.27
C ASN A 58 -2.89 -15.15 -5.36
N CYS A 59 -2.21 -16.26 -5.04
CA CYS A 59 -1.07 -16.25 -4.12
C CYS A 59 -0.01 -17.25 -4.55
N LEU A 60 1.24 -16.83 -4.41
CA LEU A 60 2.44 -17.66 -4.48
C LEU A 60 3.17 -17.57 -3.15
N GLU A 61 3.64 -18.69 -2.64
CA GLU A 61 4.45 -18.75 -1.42
C GLU A 61 5.60 -19.74 -1.57
N TRP A 62 6.81 -19.27 -1.30
CA TRP A 62 7.98 -20.14 -1.20
C TRP A 62 8.02 -20.86 0.14
N SER A 63 8.45 -22.11 0.13
CA SER A 63 8.85 -22.82 1.34
C SER A 63 10.02 -22.12 2.03
N GLU A 64 10.18 -22.30 3.34
CA GLU A 64 11.23 -21.61 4.11
C GLU A 64 12.64 -21.98 3.63
N ASP A 65 12.81 -23.22 3.19
CA ASP A 65 14.05 -23.71 2.57
C ASP A 65 14.19 -23.31 1.10
N GLY A 66 13.22 -22.64 0.48
CA GLY A 66 13.29 -22.15 -0.89
C GLY A 66 13.31 -23.23 -1.98
N ARG A 67 12.88 -24.46 -1.66
CA ARG A 67 12.88 -25.59 -2.60
C ARG A 67 11.52 -25.83 -3.27
N ILE A 68 10.44 -25.47 -2.60
CA ILE A 68 9.07 -25.72 -3.05
C ILE A 68 8.37 -24.37 -3.22
N LEU A 69 7.62 -24.24 -4.31
CA LEU A 69 6.72 -23.12 -4.53
C LEU A 69 5.28 -23.62 -4.37
N ALA A 70 4.48 -22.97 -3.54
CA ALA A 70 3.05 -23.19 -3.43
C ALA A 70 2.30 -22.13 -4.23
N SER A 71 1.26 -22.53 -4.96
CA SER A 71 0.30 -21.64 -5.62
C SER A 71 -1.11 -21.92 -5.15
N ALA A 72 -1.91 -20.88 -4.94
CA ALA A 72 -3.31 -20.98 -4.54
C ALA A 72 -4.22 -20.21 -5.51
N SER A 73 -5.37 -20.80 -5.82
CA SER A 73 -6.17 -20.41 -6.99
C SER A 73 -7.66 -20.30 -6.71
N ASP A 74 -8.37 -19.67 -7.65
CA ASP A 74 -9.83 -19.63 -7.74
C ASP A 74 -10.46 -21.01 -7.98
N ASP A 75 -9.68 -21.99 -8.47
CA ASP A 75 -10.16 -23.37 -8.69
C ASP A 75 -10.28 -24.21 -7.41
N PHE A 76 -10.04 -23.63 -6.23
CA PHE A 76 -10.05 -24.27 -4.91
C PHE A 76 -8.92 -25.27 -4.65
N HIS A 77 -7.89 -25.28 -5.51
CA HIS A 77 -6.71 -26.12 -5.34
C HIS A 77 -5.52 -25.30 -4.83
N VAL A 78 -4.64 -25.99 -4.10
CA VAL A 78 -3.28 -25.51 -3.83
C VAL A 78 -2.31 -26.48 -4.47
N MET A 79 -1.49 -26.00 -5.41
CA MET A 79 -0.49 -26.83 -6.07
C MET A 79 0.89 -26.54 -5.49
N LEU A 80 1.65 -27.61 -5.23
CA LEU A 80 3.06 -27.53 -4.86
C LEU A 80 3.92 -27.87 -6.07
N TRP A 81 4.96 -27.08 -6.28
CA TRP A 81 5.83 -27.17 -7.44
C TRP A 81 7.29 -27.33 -7.00
N ASP A 82 8.02 -28.11 -7.78
CA ASP A 82 9.47 -27.97 -7.88
C ASP A 82 9.75 -26.95 -8.98
N PRO A 83 10.18 -25.73 -8.62
CA PRO A 83 10.39 -24.66 -9.58
C PRO A 83 11.67 -24.84 -10.40
N PHE A 84 12.57 -25.76 -10.03
CA PHE A 84 13.82 -26.01 -10.76
C PHE A 84 13.67 -27.14 -11.79
N THR A 85 12.76 -28.09 -11.54
CA THR A 85 12.40 -29.12 -12.53
C THR A 85 11.12 -28.79 -13.29
N HIS A 86 10.43 -27.69 -12.94
CA HIS A 86 9.15 -27.26 -13.49
C HIS A 86 8.06 -28.35 -13.36
N ARG A 87 8.11 -29.13 -12.29
CA ARG A 87 7.17 -30.24 -12.04
C ARG A 87 6.20 -29.90 -10.93
N GLN A 88 4.95 -30.29 -11.12
CA GLN A 88 3.99 -30.35 -10.02
C GLN A 88 4.37 -31.52 -9.11
N LEU A 89 4.52 -31.24 -7.82
CA LEU A 89 4.85 -32.21 -6.77
C LEU A 89 3.59 -32.74 -6.08
N TYR A 90 2.60 -31.87 -5.87
CA TYR A 90 1.39 -32.20 -5.13
C TYR A 90 0.24 -31.32 -5.59
N ASP A 91 -0.96 -31.89 -5.62
CA ASP A 91 -2.21 -31.18 -5.86
C ASP A 91 -3.11 -31.36 -4.63
N LEU A 92 -3.28 -30.29 -3.86
CA LEU A 92 -4.12 -30.30 -2.67
C LEU A 92 -5.51 -29.79 -3.02
N VAL A 93 -6.49 -30.68 -3.05
CA VAL A 93 -7.89 -30.32 -3.20
C VAL A 93 -8.40 -29.80 -1.86
N THR A 94 -8.71 -28.51 -1.77
CA THR A 94 -9.17 -27.94 -0.49
C THR A 94 -10.70 -28.04 -0.35
N PRO A 95 -11.25 -28.12 0.88
CA PRO A 95 -12.69 -28.02 1.10
C PRO A 95 -13.26 -26.59 0.95
N HIS A 96 -12.46 -25.64 0.44
CA HIS A 96 -12.94 -24.29 0.21
C HIS A 96 -14.01 -24.28 -0.89
N ASP A 97 -15.04 -23.46 -0.70
CA ASP A 97 -16.11 -23.20 -1.68
C ASP A 97 -16.03 -21.76 -2.24
N GLY A 98 -14.88 -21.11 -2.06
CA GLY A 98 -14.58 -19.77 -2.56
C GLY A 98 -13.09 -19.59 -2.86
N ASN A 99 -12.76 -18.54 -3.61
CA ASN A 99 -11.41 -18.26 -4.12
C ASN A 99 -10.36 -18.28 -3.01
N ILE A 100 -9.27 -19.03 -3.20
CA ILE A 100 -8.18 -19.07 -2.22
C ILE A 100 -7.29 -17.86 -2.43
N PHE A 101 -7.33 -16.90 -1.50
CA PHE A 101 -6.58 -15.64 -1.59
C PHE A 101 -5.18 -15.72 -0.97
N SER A 102 -4.94 -16.70 -0.09
CA SER A 102 -3.67 -16.82 0.61
C SER A 102 -3.34 -18.26 0.94
N VAL A 103 -2.08 -18.62 0.73
CA VAL A 103 -1.46 -19.86 1.23
C VAL A 103 -0.17 -19.52 1.95
N LYS A 104 0.12 -20.20 3.06
CA LYS A 104 1.38 -20.05 3.82
C LYS A 104 1.88 -21.40 4.31
N PHE A 105 3.19 -21.62 4.20
CA PHE A 105 3.86 -22.68 4.96
C PHE A 105 4.01 -22.25 6.43
N ILE A 106 3.75 -23.18 7.35
CA ILE A 106 4.17 -23.00 8.74
C ILE A 106 5.66 -23.37 8.84
N PRO A 107 6.51 -22.42 9.28
CA PRO A 107 7.95 -22.62 9.28
C PRO A 107 8.42 -23.69 10.26
N LYS A 108 9.64 -24.21 10.04
CA LYS A 108 10.33 -25.25 10.85
C LYS A 108 9.57 -26.55 11.07
N ARG A 109 8.49 -26.80 10.32
CA ARG A 109 7.78 -28.09 10.26
C ARG A 109 8.08 -28.83 8.96
N ASN A 110 9.33 -28.78 8.49
CA ASN A 110 9.77 -29.39 7.22
C ASN A 110 8.87 -29.05 6.02
N ASN A 111 8.29 -27.84 6.00
CA ASN A 111 7.33 -27.40 4.98
C ASN A 111 6.12 -28.33 4.79
N SER A 112 5.80 -29.15 5.79
CA SER A 112 4.69 -30.12 5.72
C SER A 112 3.33 -29.49 6.00
N ILE A 113 3.31 -28.42 6.79
CA ILE A 113 2.06 -27.81 7.22
C ILE A 113 1.76 -26.58 6.38
N LEU A 114 0.62 -26.61 5.71
CA LEU A 114 0.08 -25.50 4.93
C LEU A 114 -1.13 -24.90 5.63
N VAL A 115 -1.28 -23.59 5.52
CA VAL A 115 -2.49 -22.87 5.91
C VAL A 115 -3.05 -22.16 4.68
N THR A 116 -4.35 -22.30 4.46
CA THR A 116 -5.08 -21.63 3.38
C THR A 116 -6.13 -20.69 3.96
N GLY A 117 -6.39 -19.58 3.27
CA GLY A 117 -7.43 -18.62 3.62
C GLY A 117 -8.12 -18.14 2.35
N ALA A 118 -9.45 -18.08 2.37
CA ALA A 118 -10.24 -17.93 1.17
C ALA A 118 -11.45 -16.98 1.32
N GLY A 119 -12.12 -16.76 0.19
CA GLY A 119 -13.35 -15.98 0.07
C GLY A 119 -14.58 -16.59 0.73
N ASP A 120 -14.50 -17.84 1.18
CA ASP A 120 -15.55 -18.50 1.97
C ASP A 120 -15.53 -18.13 3.47
N CYS A 121 -14.67 -17.18 3.85
CA CYS A 121 -14.45 -16.72 5.23
C CYS A 121 -13.77 -17.77 6.12
N ARG A 122 -13.21 -18.84 5.55
CA ARG A 122 -12.60 -19.94 6.30
C ARG A 122 -11.09 -19.93 6.16
N THR A 123 -10.43 -20.56 7.14
CA THR A 123 -9.06 -21.00 6.99
C THR A 123 -8.95 -22.48 7.27
N PHE A 124 -8.15 -23.19 6.48
CA PHE A 124 -7.83 -24.60 6.71
C PHE A 124 -6.34 -24.77 6.98
N VAL A 125 -6.01 -25.78 7.79
CA VAL A 125 -4.63 -26.21 8.03
C VAL A 125 -4.51 -27.64 7.52
N PHE A 126 -3.51 -27.92 6.71
CA PHE A 126 -3.26 -29.23 6.13
C PHE A 126 -1.87 -29.74 6.49
N ASP A 127 -1.71 -31.06 6.43
CA ASP A 127 -0.42 -31.73 6.48
C ASP A 127 -0.23 -32.50 5.17
N VAL A 128 0.66 -32.04 4.32
CA VAL A 128 0.86 -32.62 2.98
C VAL A 128 1.42 -34.04 3.04
N ASN A 129 1.97 -34.47 4.18
CA ASN A 129 2.49 -35.83 4.34
C ASN A 129 1.40 -36.87 4.65
N ARG A 130 0.17 -36.45 4.98
CA ARG A 130 -0.92 -37.39 5.31
C ARG A 130 -1.61 -37.97 4.08
N GLY A 131 -1.45 -37.35 2.92
CA GLY A 131 -1.91 -37.87 1.63
C GLY A 131 -3.42 -38.09 1.49
N ASN A 132 -4.24 -37.44 2.33
CA ASN A 132 -5.70 -37.64 2.33
C ASN A 132 -6.51 -36.34 2.18
N ASP A 133 -5.85 -35.22 1.85
CA ASP A 133 -6.43 -33.87 1.66
C ASP A 133 -7.37 -33.38 2.78
N PHE A 134 -7.36 -34.08 3.93
CA PHE A 134 -8.24 -33.77 5.03
C PHE A 134 -7.60 -32.67 5.90
N PRO A 135 -8.30 -31.57 6.20
CA PRO A 135 -7.73 -30.51 7.01
C PRO A 135 -7.51 -31.01 8.44
N LEU A 136 -6.31 -30.77 8.97
CA LEU A 136 -6.00 -30.90 10.40
C LEU A 136 -6.88 -30.00 11.26
N ARG A 137 -7.25 -28.83 10.73
CA ARG A 137 -8.05 -27.83 11.42
C ARG A 137 -8.86 -26.99 10.43
N LYS A 138 -10.09 -26.71 10.81
CA LYS A 138 -11.00 -25.75 10.16
C LYS A 138 -11.23 -24.58 11.11
N CYS A 139 -11.16 -23.37 10.59
CA CYS A 139 -11.53 -22.15 11.30
C CYS A 139 -12.60 -21.39 10.52
N THR A 140 -13.67 -20.97 11.20
CA THR A 140 -14.78 -20.17 10.66
C THR A 140 -15.06 -18.92 11.49
N CYS A 141 -14.02 -18.40 12.18
CA CYS A 141 -14.17 -17.25 13.08
C CYS A 141 -14.31 -15.91 12.34
N HIS A 142 -13.85 -15.84 11.09
CA HIS A 142 -14.01 -14.64 10.28
C HIS A 142 -15.43 -14.53 9.75
N GLY A 143 -15.99 -13.32 9.79
CA GLY A 143 -17.33 -13.03 9.28
C GLY A 143 -17.35 -12.59 7.81
N GLN A 144 -16.18 -12.41 7.20
CA GLN A 144 -15.98 -11.98 5.82
C GLN A 144 -14.73 -12.64 5.22
N ARG A 145 -14.49 -12.41 3.93
CA ARG A 145 -13.42 -13.04 3.14
C ARG A 145 -12.05 -12.90 3.80
N VAL A 146 -11.33 -14.00 3.95
CA VAL A 146 -9.96 -14.01 4.47
C VAL A 146 -9.02 -13.62 3.34
N LYS A 147 -8.34 -12.48 3.48
CA LYS A 147 -7.51 -11.92 2.41
C LYS A 147 -6.06 -12.35 2.47
N ARG A 148 -5.50 -12.43 3.68
CA ARG A 148 -4.08 -12.72 3.82
C ARG A 148 -3.78 -13.46 5.10
N LEU A 149 -2.81 -14.35 5.00
CA LEU A 149 -2.21 -15.06 6.10
C LEU A 149 -0.78 -14.56 6.30
N ALA A 150 -0.32 -14.58 7.54
CA ALA A 150 1.08 -14.32 7.88
C ALA A 150 1.62 -15.39 8.83
N THR A 151 2.91 -15.68 8.65
CA THR A 151 3.71 -16.59 9.48
C THR A 151 5.07 -15.94 9.72
N VAL A 152 5.84 -16.46 10.66
CA VAL A 152 7.21 -15.99 10.92
C VAL A 152 8.12 -17.14 11.29
N ALA A 153 9.31 -17.20 10.69
CA ALA A 153 10.27 -18.31 10.82
C ALA A 153 10.55 -18.75 12.26
N ARG A 154 10.54 -17.80 13.21
CA ARG A 154 10.81 -18.07 14.63
C ARG A 154 9.66 -18.73 15.39
N HIS A 155 8.43 -18.69 14.87
CA HIS A 155 7.23 -19.24 15.53
C HIS A 155 6.57 -20.31 14.66
N SER A 156 6.92 -21.58 14.89
CA SER A 156 6.43 -22.74 14.13
C SER A 156 5.06 -23.26 14.55
N THR A 157 4.36 -22.51 15.41
CA THR A 157 3.06 -22.90 15.96
C THR A 157 2.01 -21.80 15.84
N LEU A 158 2.42 -20.59 15.44
CA LEU A 158 1.53 -19.45 15.31
C LEU A 158 1.37 -19.06 13.85
N PHE A 159 0.16 -18.67 13.49
CA PHE A 159 -0.11 -17.93 12.26
C PHE A 159 -1.18 -16.88 12.52
N TRP A 160 -1.25 -15.90 11.63
CA TRP A 160 -2.25 -14.84 11.70
C TRP A 160 -3.08 -14.84 10.44
N SER A 161 -4.37 -14.53 10.59
CA SER A 161 -5.30 -14.36 9.47
C SER A 161 -5.93 -12.98 9.53
N SER A 162 -6.00 -12.31 8.38
CA SER A 162 -6.64 -11.01 8.21
C SER A 162 -7.78 -11.10 7.21
N ALA A 163 -8.90 -10.44 7.50
CA ALA A 163 -10.09 -10.49 6.65
C ALA A 163 -10.79 -9.12 6.48
N GLU A 164 -11.73 -9.09 5.55
CA GLU A 164 -12.60 -7.94 5.29
C GLU A 164 -13.59 -7.63 6.42
N ASP A 165 -13.62 -8.42 7.50
CA ASP A 165 -14.44 -8.14 8.69
C ASP A 165 -13.77 -7.14 9.65
N GLY A 166 -12.63 -6.58 9.24
CA GLY A 166 -11.85 -5.62 10.02
C GLY A 166 -11.00 -6.25 11.13
N LYS A 167 -10.94 -7.59 11.19
CA LYS A 167 -10.26 -8.31 12.28
C LYS A 167 -8.99 -9.01 11.79
N VAL A 168 -8.05 -9.13 12.72
CA VAL A 168 -6.90 -10.03 12.62
C VAL A 168 -6.98 -11.04 13.75
N PHE A 169 -6.99 -12.33 13.42
CA PHE A 169 -6.88 -13.40 14.41
C PHE A 169 -5.45 -13.88 14.55
N GLN A 170 -5.09 -14.24 15.79
CA GLN A 170 -3.91 -15.03 16.08
C GLN A 170 -4.33 -16.48 16.33
N HIS A 171 -3.74 -17.42 15.62
CA HIS A 171 -4.03 -18.85 15.75
C HIS A 171 -2.82 -19.56 16.33
N ASP A 172 -3.04 -20.32 17.42
CA ASP A 172 -2.06 -21.26 17.94
C ASP A 172 -2.45 -22.69 17.58
N LEU A 173 -1.56 -23.38 16.86
CA LEU A 173 -1.74 -24.77 16.43
C LEU A 173 -1.59 -25.77 17.57
N ARG A 174 -1.06 -25.37 18.73
CA ARG A 174 -0.94 -26.24 19.92
C ARG A 174 -2.24 -26.33 20.70
N THR A 175 -3.09 -25.32 20.59
CA THR A 175 -4.38 -25.26 21.28
C THR A 175 -5.48 -25.82 20.38
N PRO A 176 -6.39 -26.65 20.91
CA PRO A 176 -7.59 -27.00 20.17
C PRO A 176 -8.38 -25.73 19.87
N HIS A 177 -9.10 -25.74 18.74
CA HIS A 177 -9.89 -24.60 18.32
C HIS A 177 -11.17 -25.09 17.68
N THR A 178 -12.29 -24.72 18.29
CA THR A 178 -13.62 -25.17 17.90
C THR A 178 -14.48 -24.05 17.31
N CYS A 179 -13.85 -22.92 16.92
CA CYS A 179 -14.54 -21.72 16.42
C CYS A 179 -15.62 -21.20 17.36
N ARG A 180 -15.46 -21.43 18.67
CA ARG A 180 -16.34 -20.88 19.70
C ARG A 180 -15.82 -19.54 20.17
N ALA A 181 -16.75 -18.74 20.71
CA ALA A 181 -16.50 -17.46 21.38
C ALA A 181 -15.20 -17.47 22.23
N ASP A 182 -15.01 -18.52 23.02
CA ASP A 182 -13.90 -18.65 23.96
C ASP A 182 -12.53 -18.98 23.36
N ASP A 183 -12.50 -19.53 22.13
CA ASP A 183 -11.28 -20.04 21.49
C ASP A 183 -10.65 -19.05 20.49
N ALA A 184 -11.42 -18.06 20.05
CA ALA A 184 -11.03 -17.16 18.97
C ALA A 184 -10.32 -15.93 19.51
N ILE A 185 -9.02 -15.83 19.23
CA ILE A 185 -8.14 -14.77 19.74
C ILE A 185 -8.03 -13.66 18.69
N VAL A 186 -8.81 -12.60 18.86
CA VAL A 186 -8.70 -11.38 18.05
C VAL A 186 -7.50 -10.58 18.55
N LEU A 187 -6.52 -10.40 17.68
CA LEU A 187 -5.31 -9.61 17.95
C LEU A 187 -5.51 -8.13 17.62
N ILE A 188 -6.21 -7.81 16.53
CA ILE A 188 -6.48 -6.44 16.09
C ILE A 188 -7.94 -6.38 15.63
N ASN A 189 -8.68 -5.37 16.08
CA ASN A 189 -10.01 -5.04 15.58
C ASN A 189 -10.01 -3.57 15.12
N LEU A 190 -10.12 -3.34 13.80
CA LEU A 190 -10.07 -1.99 13.24
C LEU A 190 -11.40 -1.22 13.28
N ARG A 191 -12.47 -1.81 13.82
CA ARG A 191 -13.82 -1.20 13.85
C ARG A 191 -13.89 0.16 14.51
N ASN A 192 -13.07 0.41 15.52
CA ASN A 192 -13.02 1.71 16.20
C ASN A 192 -11.92 2.63 15.65
N HIS A 193 -11.10 2.16 14.71
CA HIS A 193 -9.87 2.84 14.24
C HIS A 193 -9.93 3.28 12.78
N ILE A 194 -11.00 2.90 12.05
CA ILE A 194 -11.25 3.24 10.64
C ILE A 194 -12.73 3.58 10.47
N SER A 195 -13.08 4.48 9.54
CA SER A 195 -14.46 4.92 9.29
C SER A 195 -15.36 3.86 8.62
N ASP A 196 -16.66 3.94 8.92
CA ASP A 196 -17.82 3.21 8.38
C ASP A 196 -17.76 1.67 8.35
N ILE A 197 -16.80 1.07 7.63
CA ILE A 197 -16.67 -0.39 7.49
C ILE A 197 -15.18 -0.73 7.34
N PRO A 198 -14.47 -1.20 8.39
CA PRO A 198 -13.07 -1.57 8.27
C PRO A 198 -12.89 -2.87 7.46
N GLU A 199 -11.96 -2.88 6.52
CA GLU A 199 -11.51 -4.12 5.86
C GLU A 199 -10.01 -4.29 6.06
N VAL A 200 -9.56 -5.42 6.59
CA VAL A 200 -8.13 -5.74 6.59
C VAL A 200 -7.80 -6.50 5.31
N LYS A 201 -6.99 -5.88 4.45
CA LYS A 201 -6.66 -6.42 3.12
C LYS A 201 -5.37 -7.23 3.13
N CYS A 202 -4.42 -6.86 3.98
CA CYS A 202 -3.15 -7.56 4.06
C CYS A 202 -2.49 -7.42 5.42
N ILE A 203 -1.63 -8.40 5.72
CA ILE A 203 -0.85 -8.51 6.94
C ILE A 203 0.56 -9.01 6.59
N ALA A 204 1.57 -8.51 7.28
CA ALA A 204 2.91 -9.08 7.27
C ALA A 204 3.54 -8.97 8.67
N LEU A 205 4.43 -9.91 9.00
CA LEU A 205 5.28 -9.81 10.19
C LEU A 205 6.70 -9.47 9.79
N ASN A 206 7.37 -8.67 10.63
CA ASN A 206 8.76 -8.34 10.41
C ASN A 206 9.64 -9.57 10.70
N PRO A 207 10.51 -9.99 9.75
CA PRO A 207 11.31 -11.20 9.89
C PRO A 207 12.34 -11.15 11.03
N HIS A 208 12.87 -9.96 11.34
CA HIS A 208 13.89 -9.76 12.37
C HIS A 208 13.34 -9.21 13.68
N ARG A 209 12.20 -8.50 13.63
CA ARG A 209 11.46 -7.95 14.77
C ARG A 209 10.04 -8.53 14.84
N PRO A 210 9.82 -9.82 15.15
CA PRO A 210 8.51 -10.47 15.09
C PRO A 210 7.43 -9.84 15.99
N GLU A 211 7.81 -8.95 16.90
CA GLU A 211 6.90 -8.07 17.63
C GLU A 211 6.18 -7.05 16.72
N GLN A 212 6.77 -6.66 15.59
CA GLN A 212 6.18 -5.73 14.64
C GLN A 212 5.30 -6.45 13.63
N ILE A 213 4.04 -6.03 13.56
CA ILE A 213 3.04 -6.54 12.62
C ILE A 213 2.51 -5.39 11.77
N ALA A 214 2.70 -5.49 10.46
CA ALA A 214 2.21 -4.51 9.50
C ALA A 214 0.83 -4.90 9.00
N ILE A 215 -0.10 -3.93 8.97
CA ILE A 215 -1.49 -4.07 8.57
C ILE A 215 -1.83 -3.03 7.51
N GLY A 216 -2.40 -3.50 6.40
CA GLY A 216 -2.97 -2.67 5.35
C GLY A 216 -4.48 -2.86 5.30
N ALA A 217 -5.20 -1.75 5.25
CA ALA A 217 -6.66 -1.73 5.29
C ALA A 217 -7.26 -1.07 4.04
N ASN A 218 -8.57 -0.83 4.06
CA ASN A 218 -9.29 -0.09 3.02
C ASN A 218 -9.02 1.43 2.99
N ASP A 219 -7.93 1.89 3.60
CA ASP A 219 -7.45 3.27 3.57
C ASP A 219 -5.98 3.37 3.13
N CYS A 220 -5.43 4.59 3.14
CA CYS A 220 -4.07 4.87 2.66
C CYS A 220 -2.97 4.72 3.74
N TYR A 221 -3.30 4.22 4.93
CA TYR A 221 -2.39 4.17 6.07
C TYR A 221 -1.86 2.76 6.30
N ALA A 222 -0.57 2.55 6.04
CA ALA A 222 0.10 1.34 6.46
C ALA A 222 0.40 1.45 7.96
N ARG A 223 -0.11 0.50 8.74
CA ARG A 223 0.01 0.51 10.20
C ARG A 223 1.02 -0.53 10.63
N VAL A 224 2.01 -0.16 11.42
CA VAL A 224 2.94 -1.11 12.05
C VAL A 224 2.66 -1.10 13.53
N TYR A 225 2.05 -2.16 14.03
CA TYR A 225 1.75 -2.35 15.45
C TYR A 225 2.90 -3.09 16.15
N ASP A 226 3.17 -2.74 17.41
CA ASP A 226 3.90 -3.61 18.32
C ASP A 226 2.90 -4.54 19.02
N ARG A 227 2.88 -5.82 18.60
CA ARG A 227 1.92 -6.79 19.11
C ARG A 227 2.08 -7.11 20.59
N ARG A 228 3.22 -6.77 21.22
CA ARG A 228 3.43 -6.96 22.66
C ARG A 228 2.65 -5.95 23.50
N MET A 229 2.26 -4.85 22.87
CA MET A 229 1.42 -3.81 23.49
C MET A 229 -0.07 -4.07 23.28
N LEU A 230 -0.44 -5.09 22.50
CA LEU A 230 -1.84 -5.41 22.19
C LEU A 230 -2.39 -6.40 23.21
N SER A 231 -3.64 -6.14 23.63
CA SER A 231 -4.42 -7.10 24.42
C SER A 231 -5.20 -8.03 23.49
N LEU A 232 -5.25 -9.31 23.84
CA LEU A 232 -6.03 -10.30 23.09
C LEU A 232 -7.51 -10.22 23.51
N MET A 233 -8.42 -10.17 22.52
CA MET A 233 -9.87 -10.25 22.78
C MET A 233 -10.44 -11.62 22.40
N LYS A 234 -11.49 -12.02 23.11
CA LYS A 234 -12.34 -13.15 22.75
C LYS A 234 -13.53 -12.70 21.91
N LEU A 235 -14.07 -13.58 21.09
CA LEU A 235 -15.38 -13.35 20.46
C LEU A 235 -16.50 -13.67 21.47
N ASN A 236 -17.67 -13.07 21.33
CA ASN A 236 -18.88 -13.45 22.03
C ASN A 236 -19.69 -14.44 21.16
N THR A 237 -20.78 -14.96 21.69
CA THR A 237 -21.68 -15.90 20.99
C THR A 237 -22.34 -15.30 19.74
N THR A 238 -22.39 -13.98 19.59
CA THR A 238 -22.91 -13.29 18.39
C THR A 238 -21.83 -12.96 17.36
N GLY A 239 -20.56 -13.32 17.60
CA GLY A 239 -19.42 -13.01 16.73
C GLY A 239 -18.89 -11.57 16.87
N GLU A 240 -19.42 -10.81 17.82
CA GLU A 240 -18.87 -9.52 18.25
C GLU A 240 -17.76 -9.73 19.28
N THR A 241 -16.88 -8.75 19.48
CA THR A 241 -15.76 -8.88 20.42
C THR A 241 -16.22 -8.65 21.87
N VAL A 242 -15.88 -9.55 22.80
CA VAL A 242 -16.14 -9.37 24.24
C VAL A 242 -15.17 -8.32 24.78
N LYS A 243 -15.71 -7.27 25.42
CA LYS A 243 -14.93 -6.15 25.98
C LYS A 243 -14.03 -6.62 27.14
N PRO A 244 -12.76 -6.21 27.19
CA PRO A 244 -11.92 -6.40 28.38
C PRO A 244 -12.24 -5.33 29.45
N SER A 245 -13.18 -5.62 30.36
CA SER A 245 -13.57 -4.78 31.53
C SER A 245 -14.09 -3.35 31.23
N GLU A 246 -15.02 -2.86 32.06
CA GLU A 246 -15.76 -1.61 31.82
C GLU A 246 -15.00 -0.30 32.13
N LEU A 247 -13.75 -0.39 32.60
CA LEU A 247 -13.01 0.77 33.13
C LEU A 247 -12.17 1.52 32.09
N ASP A 248 -11.92 0.96 30.91
CA ASP A 248 -11.07 1.61 29.90
C ASP A 248 -11.57 1.34 28.46
N GLY A 249 -12.71 1.95 28.10
CA GLY A 249 -13.06 2.20 26.69
C GLY A 249 -13.22 1.02 25.73
N GLY A 250 -13.11 -0.24 26.16
CA GLY A 250 -13.48 -1.44 25.40
C GLY A 250 -12.65 -1.75 24.13
N ASP A 251 -11.50 -1.13 23.94
CA ASP A 251 -10.62 -1.35 22.78
C ASP A 251 -9.38 -2.17 23.18
N ASN A 252 -8.91 -3.04 22.29
CA ASN A 252 -7.75 -3.89 22.56
C ASN A 252 -6.42 -3.31 22.06
N ILE A 253 -6.52 -2.18 21.36
CA ILE A 253 -5.42 -1.40 20.83
C ILE A 253 -5.26 -0.17 21.74
N PRO A 254 -4.14 -0.06 22.49
CA PRO A 254 -3.88 1.11 23.32
C PRO A 254 -3.87 2.39 22.48
N ARG A 255 -4.39 3.49 23.03
CA ARG A 255 -4.50 4.77 22.30
C ARG A 255 -3.13 5.38 21.94
N ASP A 256 -2.10 5.14 22.76
CA ASP A 256 -0.79 5.75 22.58
C ASP A 256 0.34 4.72 22.38
N GLY A 257 1.23 5.02 21.43
CA GLY A 257 2.54 4.37 21.26
C GLY A 257 2.54 2.95 20.66
N CYS A 258 1.39 2.28 20.58
CA CYS A 258 1.34 0.89 20.10
C CYS A 258 1.42 0.74 18.56
N VAL A 259 1.20 1.83 17.81
CA VAL A 259 1.09 1.82 16.36
C VAL A 259 1.86 2.99 15.73
N GLN A 260 2.57 2.70 14.65
CA GLN A 260 3.18 3.68 13.77
C GLN A 260 2.44 3.69 12.42
N TYR A 261 2.13 4.88 11.92
CA TYR A 261 1.43 5.07 10.66
C TYR A 261 2.38 5.55 9.56
N TYR A 262 2.31 4.90 8.40
CA TYR A 262 3.07 5.22 7.22
C TYR A 262 2.11 5.55 6.08
N CYS A 263 2.21 6.77 5.55
CA CYS A 263 1.39 7.24 4.43
C CYS A 263 2.23 8.16 3.54
N PRO A 264 2.09 8.08 2.20
CA PRO A 264 2.76 9.00 1.31
C PRO A 264 2.21 10.42 1.51
N GLY A 265 3.10 11.39 1.71
CA GLY A 265 2.69 12.77 2.03
C GLY A 265 1.78 13.45 1.00
N HIS A 266 1.82 13.02 -0.27
CA HIS A 266 0.96 13.57 -1.31
C HIS A 266 -0.48 13.01 -1.28
N LEU A 267 -0.74 11.92 -0.55
CA LEU A 267 -2.08 11.32 -0.39
C LEU A 267 -2.83 11.84 0.83
N SER A 268 -2.11 12.34 1.83
CA SER A 268 -2.66 12.81 3.11
C SER A 268 -3.48 14.13 3.00
N ARG A 269 -3.52 14.77 1.82
CA ARG A 269 -3.98 16.17 1.66
C ARG A 269 -5.41 16.38 1.16
N SER A 270 -6.16 15.34 0.82
CA SER A 270 -7.52 15.55 0.29
C SER A 270 -8.51 15.84 1.42
N LYS A 271 -8.95 17.10 1.52
CA LYS A 271 -10.12 17.54 2.32
C LYS A 271 -11.43 17.43 1.53
N GLU A 272 -11.51 16.55 0.53
CA GLU A 272 -12.73 16.42 -0.26
C GLU A 272 -13.79 15.60 0.50
N PRO A 273 -15.09 15.95 0.37
CA PRO A 273 -16.16 15.20 0.99
C PRO A 273 -16.18 13.74 0.51
N VAL A 274 -16.43 12.86 1.47
CA VAL A 274 -16.15 11.40 1.56
C VAL A 274 -16.70 10.53 0.42
N TYR A 275 -17.51 11.07 -0.51
CA TYR A 275 -18.28 10.23 -1.45
C TYR A 275 -17.87 10.29 -2.92
N SER A 276 -16.92 11.13 -3.35
CA SER A 276 -16.84 11.50 -4.78
C SER A 276 -15.58 11.13 -5.58
N ILE A 277 -14.58 10.45 -5.02
CA ILE A 277 -13.46 9.98 -5.85
C ILE A 277 -13.19 8.54 -5.44
N PHE A 278 -13.66 7.62 -6.28
CA PHE A 278 -13.49 6.17 -6.20
C PHE A 278 -12.36 5.75 -5.27
N GLN A 279 -12.72 5.07 -4.18
CA GLN A 279 -11.82 4.32 -3.31
C GLN A 279 -10.63 5.14 -2.78
N GLN A 280 -10.63 5.40 -1.46
CA GLN A 280 -9.37 5.58 -0.74
C GLN A 280 -8.36 4.56 -1.28
N LYS A 281 -7.14 5.01 -1.62
CA LYS A 281 -6.06 4.18 -2.19
C LYS A 281 -5.69 3.07 -1.20
N ALA A 282 -6.53 2.05 -1.15
CA ALA A 282 -6.50 0.98 -0.18
C ALA A 282 -5.18 0.24 -0.35
N ILE A 283 -4.59 -0.16 0.75
CA ILE A 283 -3.38 -0.97 0.69
C ILE A 283 -3.79 -2.37 0.28
N THR A 284 -3.42 -2.76 -0.94
CA THR A 284 -3.74 -4.07 -1.50
C THR A 284 -2.73 -5.12 -1.06
N TYR A 285 -1.47 -4.72 -0.84
CA TYR A 285 -0.44 -5.61 -0.35
C TYR A 285 0.64 -4.84 0.40
N LEU A 286 1.25 -5.48 1.40
CA LEU A 286 2.45 -4.98 2.04
C LEU A 286 3.37 -6.13 2.40
N THR A 287 4.67 -5.83 2.50
CA THR A 287 5.67 -6.79 2.96
C THR A 287 6.86 -6.07 3.55
N PHE A 288 7.52 -6.70 4.53
CA PHE A 288 8.82 -6.25 4.98
C PHE A 288 9.90 -6.67 3.99
N SER A 289 10.95 -5.87 3.94
CA SER A 289 12.26 -6.25 3.40
C SER A 289 12.84 -7.46 4.16
N PRO A 290 13.73 -8.26 3.53
CA PRO A 290 14.35 -9.42 4.19
C PRO A 290 15.08 -9.07 5.49
N ASP A 291 15.69 -7.89 5.59
CA ASP A 291 16.38 -7.42 6.80
C ASP A 291 15.44 -6.76 7.83
N GLY A 292 14.15 -6.62 7.49
CA GLY A 292 13.13 -6.06 8.37
C GLY A 292 13.28 -4.56 8.63
N THR A 293 14.09 -3.84 7.86
CA THR A 293 14.35 -2.41 8.08
C THR A 293 13.41 -1.50 7.29
N GLU A 294 12.78 -2.06 6.26
CA GLU A 294 11.93 -1.35 5.32
C GLU A 294 10.59 -2.05 5.12
N LEU A 295 9.56 -1.26 4.86
CA LEU A 295 8.22 -1.69 4.53
C LEU A 295 7.88 -1.30 3.09
N LEU A 296 7.60 -2.29 2.26
CA LEU A 296 7.08 -2.10 0.90
C LEU A 296 5.56 -2.16 0.94
N VAL A 297 4.90 -1.16 0.38
CA VAL A 297 3.44 -0.98 0.43
C VAL A 297 2.93 -0.75 -0.97
N ASN A 298 2.12 -1.70 -1.46
CA ASN A 298 1.32 -1.55 -2.66
C ASN A 298 -0.05 -0.98 -2.30
N MET A 299 -0.39 0.15 -2.90
CA MET A 299 -1.72 0.74 -2.77
C MET A 299 -2.50 0.55 -4.06
N GLY A 300 -3.82 0.73 -4.01
CA GLY A 300 -4.71 0.79 -5.19
C GLY A 300 -4.44 1.99 -6.09
N SER A 301 -3.17 2.27 -6.37
CA SER A 301 -2.64 3.36 -7.17
C SER A 301 -1.51 2.83 -8.03
N GLU A 302 -1.05 3.60 -9.01
CA GLU A 302 0.01 3.19 -9.94
C GLU A 302 1.41 3.05 -9.30
N GLN A 303 1.56 3.37 -8.01
CA GLN A 303 2.85 3.42 -7.33
C GLN A 303 2.95 2.42 -6.18
N ILE A 304 4.13 1.81 -6.05
CA ILE A 304 4.55 1.05 -4.88
C ILE A 304 5.45 1.95 -4.04
N TYR A 305 5.19 1.99 -2.74
CA TYR A 305 5.90 2.86 -1.79
C TYR A 305 6.83 2.03 -0.93
N ARG A 306 7.98 2.62 -0.60
CA ARG A 306 8.97 2.04 0.31
C ARG A 306 9.17 3.01 1.47
N PHE A 307 8.98 2.51 2.67
CA PHE A 307 9.17 3.24 3.91
C PHE A 307 10.35 2.66 4.68
N ASP A 308 11.25 3.52 5.14
CA ASP A 308 12.33 3.16 6.06
C ASP A 308 11.77 3.21 7.50
N LEU A 309 11.88 2.10 8.23
CA LEU A 309 11.37 1.95 9.59
C LEU A 309 12.38 2.41 10.65
N ASN A 310 13.67 2.48 10.30
CA ASN A 310 14.74 2.89 11.22
C ASN A 310 15.04 4.38 11.14
N ARG A 311 14.80 4.99 9.98
CA ARG A 311 14.95 6.43 9.76
C ARG A 311 13.60 7.02 9.36
N PRO A 312 12.67 7.17 10.31
CA PRO A 312 11.43 7.87 10.02
C PRO A 312 11.80 9.27 9.53
N ARG A 313 11.50 9.56 8.26
CA ARG A 313 11.62 10.92 7.76
C ARG A 313 10.65 11.76 8.57
N GLU A 314 11.13 12.85 9.14
CA GLU A 314 10.22 13.80 9.78
C GLU A 314 9.15 14.19 8.77
N PRO A 315 7.86 14.07 9.12
CA PRO A 315 6.78 14.48 8.25
C PRO A 315 6.99 15.96 7.91
N MET A 316 7.27 16.23 6.64
CA MET A 316 7.37 17.60 6.15
C MET A 316 5.97 18.19 6.09
N PHE A 317 5.56 18.84 7.18
CA PHE A 317 4.43 19.74 7.15
C PHE A 317 4.85 20.99 6.41
N LEU A 318 4.43 21.12 5.16
CA LEU A 318 4.48 22.41 4.49
C LEU A 318 3.48 23.32 5.21
N GLN A 319 3.95 24.05 6.22
CA GLN A 319 3.27 25.24 6.70
C GLN A 319 3.26 26.20 5.51
N LEU A 320 2.19 26.12 4.72
CA LEU A 320 1.83 27.23 3.86
C LEU A 320 1.81 28.45 4.79
N PRO A 321 2.47 29.56 4.42
CA PRO A 321 2.38 30.77 5.21
C PRO A 321 0.90 30.98 5.48
N LYS A 322 0.52 31.09 6.76
CA LYS A 322 -0.78 31.70 7.06
C LYS A 322 -0.73 33.00 6.28
N PHE A 323 -1.68 33.22 5.38
CA PHE A 323 -1.84 34.54 4.76
C PHE A 323 -2.28 35.48 5.89
N THR A 324 -1.33 35.89 6.72
CA THR A 324 -1.49 36.86 7.81
C THR A 324 -1.18 38.27 7.34
N GLU A 325 -0.77 38.44 6.10
CA GLU A 325 -0.90 39.71 5.44
C GLU A 325 -2.25 39.71 4.75
N HIS A 326 -3.16 40.53 5.27
CA HIS A 326 -3.98 41.35 4.40
C HIS A 326 -3.03 42.10 3.48
N LEU A 327 -2.55 41.45 2.42
CA LEU A 327 -2.18 42.18 1.23
C LEU A 327 -3.44 42.96 0.92
N ASN A 328 -3.36 44.28 1.05
CA ASN A 328 -4.32 45.21 0.49
C ASN A 328 -4.31 44.99 -1.03
N GLY A 329 -4.86 43.86 -1.47
CA GLY A 329 -5.23 43.59 -2.83
C GLY A 329 -6.42 44.47 -3.10
N THR A 330 -6.15 45.73 -3.42
CA THR A 330 -7.17 46.59 -3.99
C THR A 330 -7.56 45.97 -5.31
N ASN A 331 -8.83 45.58 -5.44
CA ASN A 331 -9.45 45.13 -6.70
C ASN A 331 -9.51 46.27 -7.75
N GLY A 332 -8.42 47.02 -7.96
CA GLY A 332 -8.33 48.16 -8.87
C GLY A 332 -9.23 49.35 -8.50
N THR A 333 -9.81 49.34 -7.29
CA THR A 333 -10.66 50.41 -6.76
C THR A 333 -10.18 50.83 -5.38
N THR A 334 -9.58 52.02 -5.32
CA THR A 334 -9.38 52.75 -4.07
C THR A 334 -10.62 53.57 -3.78
N VAL A 335 -11.18 53.42 -2.58
CA VAL A 335 -12.26 54.30 -2.09
C VAL A 335 -11.61 55.53 -1.47
N LYS A 336 -11.84 56.70 -2.06
CA LYS A 336 -11.57 58.00 -1.42
C LYS A 336 -12.90 58.74 -1.33
N ASN A 337 -13.26 59.18 -0.13
CA ASN A 337 -14.50 59.94 0.14
C ASN A 337 -15.80 59.28 -0.38
N GLY A 338 -15.92 57.95 -0.29
CA GLY A 338 -17.16 57.24 -0.66
C GLY A 338 -17.38 57.01 -2.15
N GLU A 339 -16.51 57.51 -3.04
CA GLU A 339 -16.58 57.25 -4.48
C GLU A 339 -15.56 56.20 -4.92
N LYS A 340 -16.00 55.27 -5.78
CA LYS A 340 -15.15 54.24 -6.41
C LYS A 340 -14.28 54.88 -7.49
N VAL A 341 -13.04 55.24 -7.16
CA VAL A 341 -12.09 55.75 -8.16
C VAL A 341 -11.39 54.56 -8.82
N LYS A 342 -11.63 54.36 -10.13
CA LYS A 342 -10.87 53.40 -10.94
C LYS A 342 -9.41 53.85 -10.99
N GLN A 343 -8.51 52.99 -10.53
CA GLN A 343 -7.09 53.28 -10.54
C GLN A 343 -6.59 53.29 -12.00
N LYS A 344 -6.09 54.45 -12.46
CA LYS A 344 -5.57 54.60 -13.82
C LYS A 344 -4.15 54.04 -13.90
N LEU A 345 -3.90 53.21 -14.91
CA LEU A 345 -2.56 52.77 -15.27
C LEU A 345 -1.74 54.00 -15.72
N PRO A 346 -0.40 53.99 -15.56
CA PRO A 346 0.44 55.00 -16.20
C PRO A 346 0.14 55.09 -17.70
N ALA A 347 0.15 56.29 -18.28
CA ALA A 347 -0.26 56.52 -19.67
C ALA A 347 0.46 55.60 -20.68
N GLU A 348 1.76 55.37 -20.49
CA GLU A 348 2.53 54.43 -21.31
C GLU A 348 2.05 52.98 -21.19
N VAL A 349 1.74 52.53 -19.97
CA VAL A 349 1.27 51.17 -19.71
C VAL A 349 -0.15 50.98 -20.24
N GLU A 350 -0.98 52.02 -20.19
CA GLU A 350 -2.32 52.00 -20.76
C GLU A 350 -2.31 51.95 -22.29
N GLN A 351 -1.34 52.62 -22.93
CA GLN A 351 -1.11 52.51 -24.37
C GLN A 351 -0.71 51.07 -24.75
N MET A 352 0.23 50.47 -24.02
CA MET A 352 0.66 49.08 -24.26
C MET A 352 -0.46 48.07 -24.01
N LYS A 353 -1.34 48.32 -23.03
CA LYS A 353 -2.54 47.53 -22.81
C LYS A 353 -3.49 47.61 -24.01
N LYS A 354 -3.72 48.81 -24.57
CA LYS A 354 -4.56 48.99 -25.76
C LYS A 354 -3.97 48.24 -26.97
N GLU A 355 -2.66 48.32 -27.17
CA GLU A 355 -1.96 47.58 -28.22
C GLU A 355 -2.07 46.05 -28.03
N GLY A 356 -1.91 45.57 -26.79
CA GLY A 356 -2.12 44.17 -26.43
C GLY A 356 -3.56 43.70 -26.71
N ASN A 357 -4.56 44.52 -26.37
CA ASN A 357 -5.97 44.24 -26.65
C ASN A 357 -6.26 44.22 -28.14
N ALA A 358 -5.74 45.18 -28.91
CA ALA A 358 -5.90 45.22 -30.36
C ALA A 358 -5.27 44.00 -31.05
N ASN A 359 -4.13 43.52 -30.54
CA ASN A 359 -3.52 42.27 -31.01
C ASN A 359 -4.35 41.04 -30.62
N LEU A 360 -4.98 41.04 -29.44
CA LEU A 360 -5.86 39.96 -28.99
C LEU A 360 -7.14 39.87 -29.83
N GLU A 361 -7.73 41.01 -30.19
CA GLU A 361 -8.91 41.09 -31.09
C GLU A 361 -8.57 40.66 -32.53
N LYS A 362 -7.34 40.95 -32.99
CA LYS A 362 -6.83 40.50 -34.30
C LYS A 362 -6.28 39.07 -34.28
N GLU A 363 -6.50 38.31 -33.21
CA GLU A 363 -6.03 36.92 -33.01
C GLU A 363 -4.50 36.74 -33.09
N LYS A 364 -3.74 37.83 -32.93
CA LYS A 364 -2.26 37.80 -32.89
C LYS A 364 -1.77 37.52 -31.48
N TYR A 365 -2.03 36.30 -30.99
CA TYR A 365 -1.84 35.95 -29.58
C TYR A 365 -0.40 36.10 -29.07
N LEU A 366 0.61 35.74 -29.88
CA LEU A 366 2.02 35.88 -29.50
C LEU A 366 2.40 37.36 -29.29
N GLN A 367 1.95 38.24 -30.18
CA GLN A 367 2.17 39.68 -30.09
C GLN A 367 1.43 40.28 -28.90
N ALA A 368 0.20 39.83 -28.63
CA ALA A 368 -0.56 40.22 -27.45
C ALA A 368 0.17 39.83 -26.15
N ILE A 369 0.68 38.59 -26.04
CA ILE A 369 1.41 38.10 -24.87
C ILE A 369 2.70 38.89 -24.63
N GLN A 370 3.47 39.19 -25.69
CA GLN A 370 4.68 40.00 -25.61
C GLN A 370 4.35 41.41 -25.09
N GLN A 371 3.30 42.04 -25.64
CA GLN A 371 2.89 43.38 -25.23
C GLN A 371 2.43 43.43 -23.77
N TYR A 372 1.61 42.46 -23.31
CA TYR A 372 1.24 42.39 -21.90
C TYR A 372 2.44 42.14 -20.98
N THR A 373 3.41 41.34 -21.42
CA THR A 373 4.62 41.06 -20.62
C THR A 373 5.51 42.30 -20.48
N LEU A 374 5.63 43.09 -21.54
CA LEU A 374 6.34 44.37 -21.48
C LEU A 374 5.59 45.40 -20.61
N ALA A 375 4.26 45.46 -20.71
CA ALA A 375 3.43 46.32 -19.87
C ALA A 375 3.55 45.97 -18.38
N ILE A 376 3.55 44.67 -18.05
CA ILE A 376 3.74 44.17 -16.67
C ILE A 376 5.11 44.58 -16.12
N ARG A 377 6.18 44.43 -16.92
CA ARG A 377 7.55 44.82 -16.49
C ARG A 377 7.66 46.32 -16.22
N LYS A 378 6.96 47.15 -17.00
CA LYS A 378 6.96 48.61 -16.80
C LYS A 378 6.12 49.06 -15.60
N ALA A 379 5.10 48.30 -15.21
CA ALA A 379 4.10 48.73 -14.25
C ALA A 379 4.54 48.71 -12.76
N LYS A 380 5.81 48.35 -12.45
CA LYS A 380 6.46 48.39 -11.11
C LYS A 380 5.48 48.20 -9.93
N GLU A 381 5.17 46.94 -9.63
CA GLU A 381 4.49 46.41 -8.42
C GLU A 381 3.13 47.01 -7.99
N LYS A 382 2.61 48.06 -8.61
CA LYS A 382 1.28 48.60 -8.29
C LYS A 382 0.20 47.94 -9.13
N ASP A 383 -0.64 47.12 -8.49
CA ASP A 383 -1.94 46.59 -8.94
C ASP A 383 -2.12 46.44 -10.47
N CYS A 384 -1.31 45.56 -11.06
CA CYS A 384 -1.35 45.25 -12.49
C CYS A 384 -2.30 44.09 -12.83
N SER A 385 -3.25 43.75 -11.94
CA SER A 385 -4.09 42.54 -12.01
C SER A 385 -4.77 42.36 -13.37
N ILE A 386 -5.22 43.46 -13.97
CA ILE A 386 -5.87 43.46 -15.30
C ILE A 386 -4.91 43.03 -16.44
N LEU A 387 -3.62 43.34 -16.34
CA LEU A 387 -2.63 42.93 -17.35
C LEU A 387 -2.31 41.43 -17.24
N TYR A 388 -2.26 40.90 -16.01
CA TYR A 388 -2.10 39.47 -15.77
C TYR A 388 -3.29 38.67 -16.30
N LEU A 389 -4.51 39.15 -16.05
CA LEU A 389 -5.74 38.53 -16.56
C LEU A 389 -5.74 38.53 -18.10
N ASN A 390 -5.47 39.67 -18.74
CA ASN A 390 -5.47 39.76 -20.20
C ASN A 390 -4.40 38.86 -20.85
N ARG A 391 -3.22 38.73 -20.22
CA ARG A 391 -2.18 37.80 -20.68
C ARG A 391 -2.61 36.34 -20.53
N ALA A 392 -3.27 35.98 -19.43
CA ALA A 392 -3.82 34.64 -19.24
C ALA A 392 -4.86 34.30 -20.30
N THR A 393 -5.78 35.22 -20.61
CA THR A 393 -6.75 35.07 -21.70
C THR A 393 -6.07 34.85 -23.05
N ALA A 394 -5.02 35.61 -23.36
CA ALA A 394 -4.26 35.44 -24.60
C ALA A 394 -3.54 34.08 -24.68
N LEU A 395 -3.02 33.58 -23.55
CA LEU A 395 -2.40 32.25 -23.46
C LEU A 395 -3.43 31.13 -23.65
N MET A 396 -4.61 31.26 -23.03
CA MET A 396 -5.70 30.28 -23.19
C MET A 396 -6.23 30.25 -24.62
N LYS A 397 -6.36 31.40 -25.28
CA LYS A 397 -6.84 31.50 -26.68
C LYS A 397 -5.82 31.08 -27.72
N ARG A 398 -4.53 31.03 -27.39
CA ARG A 398 -3.46 30.66 -28.34
C ARG A 398 -3.58 29.21 -28.83
N ASN A 399 -4.26 28.33 -28.07
CA ASN A 399 -4.14 26.86 -28.14
C ASN A 399 -2.68 26.40 -28.01
N TRP A 400 -2.45 25.29 -27.30
CA TRP A 400 -1.10 24.84 -26.95
C TRP A 400 -0.30 24.36 -28.16
#